data_AF-A0AAE4JHU2-F1
#
_entry.id   AF-A0AAE4JHU2-F1
#
_cell.length_a   1.000
_cell.length_b   1.000
_cell.length_c   1.000
_cell.angle_alpha   90.00
_cell.angle_beta   90.00
_cell.angle_gamma   90.00
#
_symmetry.space_group_name_H-M   'P 1'
#
loop_
_entity.id
_entity.type
_entity.pdbx_description
1 polymer ?
#
loop_
_entity_poly.entity_id
_entity_poly.type
_entity_poly.pdbx_seq_one_letter_code
_entity_poly.pdbx_strand_id
1 'polypeptide(L)' 'MSGRPSIPDLVLASIALSMLLASLGAVVTSISFVTALSAGSLPAGGSIGYALFYNPPVAGGGR' A
#
# COMPACT_ATOMS: atom_id res chain seq x y z
N MET A 1 10.33 -6.16 -21.16
CA MET A 1 11.12 -6.24 -19.91
C MET A 1 10.16 -6.65 -18.79
N SER A 2 10.18 -7.92 -18.36
CA SER A 2 9.38 -8.36 -17.20
C SER A 2 10.35 -8.67 -16.06
N GLY A 3 10.83 -7.60 -15.42
CA GLY A 3 11.49 -7.73 -14.13
C GLY A 3 10.40 -7.96 -13.08
N ARG A 4 10.62 -8.91 -12.16
CA ARG A 4 9.75 -9.03 -10.99
C ARG A 4 9.81 -7.70 -10.24
N PRO A 5 8.67 -7.10 -9.87
CA PRO A 5 8.66 -5.85 -9.13
C PRO A 5 9.47 -6.01 -7.84
N SER A 6 10.33 -5.04 -7.56
CA SER A 6 11.10 -5.01 -6.32
C SER A 6 10.18 -4.67 -5.14
N ILE A 7 10.63 -4.92 -3.90
CA ILE A 7 9.84 -4.60 -2.70
C ILE A 7 9.41 -3.12 -2.68
N PRO A 8 10.27 -2.13 -2.99
CA PRO A 8 9.85 -0.74 -3.11
C PRO A 8 8.72 -0.51 -4.13
N ASP A 9 8.77 -1.19 -5.28
CA ASP A 9 7.73 -1.08 -6.32
C ASP A 9 6.39 -1.61 -5.81
N LEU A 10 6.41 -2.70 -5.04
CA LEU A 10 5.22 -3.28 -4.42
C LEU A 10 4.63 -2.37 -3.35
N VAL A 11 5.46 -1.68 -2.56
CA VAL A 11 5.00 -0.70 -1.56
C VAL A 11 4.38 0.52 -2.24
N LEU A 12 4.99 1.02 -3.31
CA LEU A 12 4.42 2.12 -4.08
C LEU A 12 3.07 1.73 -4.70
N ALA A 13 2.98 0.50 -5.25
CA ALA A 13 1.75 -0.03 -5.79
C ALA A 13 0.66 -0.20 -4.70
N SER A 14 1.01 -0.61 -3.47
CA SER A 14 0.03 -0.80 -2.39
C SER A 14 -0.59 0.52 -1.93
N ILE A 15 0.18 1.60 -1.91
CA ILE A 15 -0.29 2.96 -1.60
C ILE A 15 -1.30 3.41 -2.66
N ALA A 16 -0.91 3.31 -3.94
CA ALA A 16 -1.76 3.70 -5.05
C ALA A 16 -3.06 2.87 -5.08
N LEU A 17 -2.96 1.56 -4.85
CA LEU A 17 -4.10 0.66 -4.80
C LEU A 17 -5.05 1.00 -3.64
N SER A 18 -4.52 1.32 -2.46
CA SER A 18 -5.33 1.72 -1.30
C SER A 18 -6.10 3.01 -1.55
N MET A 19 -5.46 4.01 -2.17
CA MET A 19 -6.12 5.27 -2.55
C MET A 19 -7.17 5.07 -3.63
N LEU A 20 -6.91 4.19 -4.60
CA LEU A 20 -7.86 3.83 -5.65
C LEU A 20 -9.10 3.14 -5.04
N LEU A 21 -8.91 2.16 -4.16
CA LEU A 21 -10.01 1.47 -3.48
C LEU A 21 -10.82 2.41 -2.60
N ALA A 22 -10.17 3.32 -1.87
CA ALA A 22 -10.85 4.34 -1.08
C ALA A 22 -11.71 5.26 -1.97
N SER A 23 -11.16 5.71 -3.10
CA SER A 23 -11.88 6.58 -4.04
C SER A 23 -13.07 5.86 -4.67
N LEU A 24 -12.90 4.62 -5.13
CA LEU A 24 -14.01 3.79 -5.63
C LEU A 24 -15.06 3.53 -4.54
N GLY A 25 -14.62 3.21 -3.33
CA GLY A 25 -15.51 3.01 -2.19
C GLY A 25 -16.37 4.23 -1.90
N ALA A 26 -15.77 5.43 -1.92
CA ALA A 26 -16.49 6.69 -1.76
C ALA A 26 -17.56 6.88 -2.83
N VAL A 27 -17.26 6.57 -4.10
CA VAL A 27 -18.21 6.68 -5.22
C VAL A 27 -19.36 5.68 -5.09
N VAL A 28 -19.06 4.41 -4.76
CA VAL A 28 -20.06 3.33 -4.70
C VAL A 28 -20.97 3.46 -3.47
N THR A 29 -20.43 3.90 -2.33
CA THR A 29 -21.19 3.98 -1.07
C THR A 29 -21.67 5.40 -0.74
N SER A 30 -21.32 6.40 -1.56
CA SER A 30 -21.69 7.81 -1.39
C SER A 30 -21.28 8.43 -0.03
N ILE A 31 -20.38 7.77 0.71
CA ILE A 31 -19.77 8.29 1.93
C ILE A 31 -18.80 9.42 1.61
N SER A 32 -18.60 10.31 2.59
CA SER A 32 -17.69 11.44 2.47
C SER A 32 -16.32 11.01 1.96
N PHE A 33 -15.85 11.67 0.91
CA PHE A 33 -14.55 11.41 0.30
C PHE A 33 -13.42 11.54 1.33
N VAL A 34 -13.54 12.47 2.28
CA VAL A 34 -12.59 12.65 3.39
C VAL A 34 -12.53 11.41 4.28
N THR A 35 -13.68 10.82 4.60
CA THR A 35 -13.75 9.59 5.43
C THR A 35 -13.13 8.42 4.69
N ALA A 36 -13.43 8.24 3.41
CA ALA A 36 -12.87 7.17 2.61
C ALA A 36 -11.34 7.30 2.44
N LEU A 37 -10.85 8.50 2.16
CA LEU A 37 -9.41 8.77 2.01
C LEU A 37 -8.66 8.57 3.34
N SER A 38 -9.28 8.97 4.46
CA SER A 38 -8.72 8.71 5.80
C SER A 38 -8.61 7.21 6.07
N ALA A 39 -9.64 6.44 5.71
CA ALA A 39 -9.63 4.98 5.84
C ALA A 39 -8.55 4.34 4.94
N GLY A 40 -8.39 4.82 3.69
CA GLY A 40 -7.33 4.36 2.78
C GLY A 40 -5.91 4.76 3.21
N SER A 41 -5.77 5.83 4.00
CA SER A 41 -4.48 6.29 4.50
C SER A 41 -3.90 5.39 5.59
N LEU A 42 -4.76 4.66 6.33
CA LEU A 42 -4.32 3.69 7.33
C LEU A 42 -3.49 2.53 6.75
N PRO A 43 -3.96 1.77 5.73
CA PRO A 43 -3.15 0.73 5.10
C PRO A 43 -1.96 1.29 4.32
N ALA A 44 -2.06 2.50 3.73
CA ALA A 44 -0.94 3.14 3.06
C ALA A 44 0.20 3.51 4.04
N GLY A 45 -0.15 4.16 5.16
CA GLY A 45 0.81 4.49 6.22
C GLY A 45 1.38 3.24 6.90
N GLY A 46 0.54 2.24 7.14
CA GLY A 46 0.97 0.94 7.66
C GLY A 46 1.95 0.22 6.73
N SER A 47 1.74 0.28 5.41
CA SER A 47 2.67 -0.31 4.42
C SER A 47 4.03 0.36 4.45
N ILE A 48 4.08 1.69 4.58
CA ILE A 48 5.33 2.45 4.71
C ILE A 48 6.05 2.08 6.01
N GLY A 49 5.34 2.08 7.14
CA GLY A 49 5.92 1.70 8.43
C GLY A 49 6.47 0.27 8.42
N TYR A 50 5.74 -0.68 7.82
CA TYR A 50 6.23 -2.04 7.64
C TYR A 50 7.48 -2.07 6.75
N ALA A 51 7.48 -1.40 5.60
CA ALA A 51 8.64 -1.41 4.70
C ALA A 51 9.91 -0.79 5.31
N LEU A 52 9.77 0.24 6.16
CA LEU A 52 10.89 0.94 6.77
C LEU A 52 11.43 0.26 8.02
N PHE A 53 10.58 -0.45 8.78
CA PHE A 53 10.94 -0.94 10.11
C PHE A 53 10.85 -2.47 10.25
N TYR A 54 10.16 -3.17 9.36
CA TYR A 54 10.13 -4.62 9.35
C TYR A 54 11.34 -5.16 8.58
N ASN A 55 12.14 -5.99 9.24
CA ASN A 55 13.18 -6.78 8.60
C ASN A 55 12.65 -8.19 8.34
N PRO A 56 12.18 -8.52 7.11
CA PRO A 56 11.75 -9.88 6.80
C PRO A 56 12.93 -10.85 6.90
N PRO A 57 12.72 -12.06 7.44
CA PRO A 57 13.72 -13.10 7.31
C PRO A 57 13.96 -13.36 5.82
N VAL A 58 15.18 -13.09 5.35
CA VAL A 58 15.54 -13.31 3.95
C VAL A 58 15.44 -14.80 3.65
N ALA A 59 14.45 -15.18 2.82
CA ALA A 59 14.38 -16.51 2.24
C ALA A 59 15.48 -16.62 1.15
N GLY A 60 16.73 -16.73 1.60
CA GLY A 60 17.90 -16.93 0.75
C GLY A 60 18.75 -15.68 0.58
N GLY A 61 19.90 -15.65 1.25
CA GLY A 61 21.00 -14.75 0.89
C GLY A 61 21.51 -13.89 2.03
N GLY A 62 22.09 -14.51 3.04
CA GLY A 62 23.14 -13.85 3.80
C GLY A 62 24.34 -13.60 2.88
N ARG A 63 24.69 -12.32 2.72
CA ARG A 63 26.05 -11.83 2.64
C ARG A 63 26.10 -10.50 3.37
#